data_AF-A0AB32V7X7-F1
#
_entry.id   AF-A0AB32V7X7-F1
#
_cell.length_a   1.000
_cell.length_b   1.000
_cell.length_c   1.000
_cell.angle_alpha   90.00
_cell.angle_beta   90.00
_cell.angle_gamma   90.00
#
_symmetry.space_group_name_H-M   'P 1'
#
loop_
_entity.id
_entity.type
_entity.pdbx_description
1 polymer ?
#
loop_
_entity_poly.entity_id
_entity_poly.type
_entity_poly.pdbx_seq_one_letter_code
_entity_poly.pdbx_strand_id
1 'polypeptide(L)'
;MNCIPTVKSPFHFLNPNFKILCHPNPSQILILPQSHANRKPFLSHYNKSPNLNLTAKKRNIQVKASVDGNNGKSRNWVSWLPTGGLAADKILRLISTATSSPICQFISSPSTFLHSVDPRIKLVWLLALVVLPARSQIVVRFGLVAYIALLSVLVLPKHVWVDQLGRVSLLCGILFILCGLGTDGIPQLVQSRTPSSSITGLPELHASLSGYSYLIMKLGPLRFTRKGLSVASTASCLTFTILQSASLCLATTTPEQLAFALQWFMLPLRRIGVPVAEIVLTLMLSLRFINLVFDEVRNVALGIVSRRINWQQLTVMETIDIFASYIRRIFKNIFSHAEQISEAMIVRGFRGDSNAHKLYFLSDSSFKMADFISLLCLIAVASVALLSEYLLVS
;
A
#
# COMPACT_ATOMS: atom_id res chain seq x y z
N MET A 1 -7.01 29.58 45.33
CA MET A 1 -6.95 30.54 44.21
C MET A 1 -7.29 29.82 42.91
N ASN A 2 -8.45 30.16 42.38
CA ASN A 2 -8.91 30.14 40.98
C ASN A 2 -9.09 28.79 40.24
N CYS A 3 -10.32 28.28 40.37
CA CYS A 3 -11.05 27.53 39.35
C CYS A 3 -11.54 28.46 38.22
N ILE A 4 -11.45 28.04 36.95
CA ILE A 4 -12.32 28.44 35.82
C ILE A 4 -12.31 27.24 34.80
N PRO A 5 -13.31 27.03 33.91
CA PRO A 5 -14.35 26.02 34.10
C PRO A 5 -14.49 25.01 32.94
N THR A 6 -15.07 23.84 33.23
CA THR A 6 -15.52 22.87 32.24
C THR A 6 -16.83 23.33 31.58
N VAL A 7 -16.81 23.48 30.26
CA VAL A 7 -18.00 23.70 29.43
C VAL A 7 -18.87 22.44 29.43
N LYS A 8 -20.10 22.58 29.93
CA LYS A 8 -21.20 21.61 29.88
C LYS A 8 -21.54 21.24 28.44
N SER A 9 -21.46 19.95 28.10
CA SER A 9 -22.23 19.37 27.00
C SER A 9 -23.62 18.95 27.52
N PRO A 10 -24.72 19.23 26.81
CA PRO A 10 -26.06 18.99 27.33
C PRO A 10 -26.67 17.75 26.67
N PHE A 11 -26.53 16.57 27.26
CA PHE A 11 -27.46 15.47 26.93
C PHE A 11 -27.69 14.62 28.17
N HIS A 12 -28.84 14.86 28.79
CA HIS A 12 -29.37 14.08 29.90
C HIS A 12 -30.63 13.36 29.42
N PHE A 13 -30.78 12.12 29.90
CA PHE A 13 -31.95 11.24 29.90
C PHE A 13 -32.29 10.42 28.64
N LEU A 14 -32.06 9.11 28.76
CA LEU A 14 -33.12 8.11 28.68
C LEU A 14 -32.89 6.94 29.66
N ASN A 15 -33.74 6.94 30.69
CA ASN A 15 -34.29 5.86 31.53
C ASN A 15 -33.53 4.53 31.74
N PRO A 16 -33.22 4.13 32.99
CA PRO A 16 -32.67 2.82 33.33
C PRO A 16 -33.79 1.86 33.77
N ASN A 17 -34.33 1.06 32.85
CA ASN A 17 -35.12 -0.12 33.22
C ASN A 17 -35.19 -1.10 32.05
N PHE A 18 -34.17 -1.94 31.90
CA PHE A 18 -34.35 -3.23 31.23
C PHE A 18 -33.66 -4.31 32.07
N LYS A 19 -34.47 -4.89 32.95
CA LYS A 19 -34.15 -6.04 33.77
C LYS A 19 -34.30 -7.28 32.89
N ILE A 20 -33.18 -7.98 32.69
CA ILE A 20 -33.01 -9.44 32.63
C ILE A 20 -34.21 -10.23 32.09
N LEU A 21 -34.00 -10.94 30.97
CA LEU A 21 -34.43 -12.34 30.80
C LEU A 21 -33.66 -12.96 29.61
N CYS A 22 -32.62 -13.71 29.93
CA CYS A 22 -32.14 -14.79 29.07
C CYS A 22 -32.82 -16.08 29.51
N HIS A 23 -33.40 -16.83 28.56
CA HIS A 23 -33.11 -18.26 28.37
C HIS A 23 -33.64 -18.73 27.01
N PRO A 24 -32.90 -19.60 26.29
CA PRO A 24 -33.28 -20.12 24.99
C PRO A 24 -34.05 -21.44 25.15
N ASN A 25 -35.05 -21.71 24.29
CA ASN A 25 -35.45 -23.09 24.01
C ASN A 25 -35.88 -23.22 22.53
N PRO A 26 -35.34 -24.20 21.77
CA PRO A 26 -35.57 -24.33 20.34
C PRO A 26 -36.61 -25.41 20.06
N SER A 27 -37.86 -25.01 19.83
CA SER A 27 -38.86 -25.89 19.19
C SER A 27 -40.14 -25.12 18.94
N GLN A 28 -40.31 -24.61 17.72
CA GLN A 28 -41.62 -24.56 17.05
C GLN A 28 -41.43 -24.09 15.61
N ILE A 29 -41.43 -25.08 14.72
CA ILE A 29 -41.76 -24.93 13.31
C ILE A 29 -43.22 -24.48 13.26
N LEU A 30 -43.49 -23.26 12.77
CA LEU A 30 -44.84 -22.84 12.46
C LEU A 30 -44.92 -22.35 11.01
N ILE A 31 -45.67 -23.13 10.26
CA ILE A 31 -46.00 -23.03 8.85
C ILE A 31 -46.80 -21.75 8.61
N LEU A 32 -46.37 -20.93 7.63
CA LEU A 32 -47.09 -19.73 7.20
C LEU A 32 -47.82 -20.05 5.88
N PRO A 33 -49.16 -19.90 5.78
CA PRO A 33 -49.89 -20.21 4.56
C PRO A 33 -49.82 -19.04 3.55
N GLN A 34 -49.70 -19.40 2.27
CA GLN A 34 -49.87 -18.48 1.13
C GLN A 34 -51.33 -18.02 1.02
N SER A 35 -51.56 -16.71 0.91
CA SER A 35 -52.84 -16.16 0.45
C SER A 35 -52.63 -14.81 -0.22
N HIS A 36 -52.81 -14.80 -1.55
CA HIS A 36 -52.94 -13.61 -2.38
C HIS A 36 -54.33 -12.99 -2.15
N ALA A 37 -54.41 -11.72 -1.75
CA ALA A 37 -55.63 -10.91 -1.90
C ALA A 37 -55.35 -9.39 -1.92
N ASN A 38 -55.34 -8.87 -3.15
CA ASN A 38 -55.77 -7.54 -3.61
C ASN A 38 -56.40 -6.58 -2.56
N ARG A 39 -55.79 -5.42 -2.27
CA ARG A 39 -56.47 -4.25 -1.66
C ARG A 39 -56.00 -2.93 -2.26
N LYS A 40 -56.98 -2.16 -2.76
CA LYS A 40 -56.89 -0.77 -3.22
C LYS A 40 -56.66 0.18 -2.03
N PRO A 41 -56.00 1.35 -2.21
CA PRO A 41 -55.77 2.28 -1.11
C PRO A 41 -57.00 3.14 -0.83
N PHE A 42 -57.32 3.26 0.46
CA PHE A 42 -58.36 4.11 1.03
C PHE A 42 -57.97 5.60 0.92
N LEU A 43 -58.87 6.40 0.35
CA LEU A 43 -58.89 7.85 0.49
C LEU A 43 -59.41 8.23 1.89
N SER A 44 -58.72 9.12 2.59
CA SER A 44 -59.31 9.88 3.71
C SER A 44 -58.94 11.36 3.62
N HIS A 45 -59.99 12.18 3.50
CA HIS A 45 -60.01 13.64 3.65
C HIS A 45 -59.53 14.09 5.04
N TYR A 46 -58.73 15.18 5.11
CA TYR A 46 -58.90 16.20 6.17
C TYR A 46 -58.23 17.56 5.83
N ASN A 47 -59.08 18.60 5.84
CA ASN A 47 -58.95 20.04 6.13
C ASN A 47 -57.72 20.92 5.77
N LYS A 48 -57.99 21.83 4.82
CA LYS A 48 -57.92 23.32 4.87
C LYS A 48 -56.91 24.01 5.83
N SER A 49 -55.80 24.47 5.23
CA SER A 49 -54.92 25.65 5.45
C SER A 49 -54.99 26.47 6.77
N PRO A 50 -53.83 26.97 7.23
CA PRO A 50 -53.45 28.34 6.82
C PRO A 50 -52.05 28.44 6.22
N ASN A 51 -51.90 29.41 5.31
CA ASN A 51 -50.67 29.76 4.60
C ASN A 51 -49.52 30.12 5.55
N LEU A 52 -48.43 29.37 5.46
CA LEU A 52 -47.11 29.76 5.95
C LEU A 52 -46.12 29.56 4.81
N ASN A 53 -45.89 30.65 4.07
CA ASN A 53 -44.93 30.74 2.99
C ASN A 53 -43.50 30.64 3.55
N LEU A 54 -43.03 29.43 3.81
CA LEU A 54 -41.60 29.13 3.91
C LEU A 54 -41.13 28.68 2.54
N THR A 55 -40.64 29.65 1.78
CA THR A 55 -39.96 29.48 0.49
C THR A 55 -38.70 28.64 0.69
N ALA A 56 -38.85 27.31 0.66
CA ALA A 56 -37.74 26.38 0.54
C ALA A 56 -37.06 26.64 -0.81
N LYS A 57 -35.94 27.38 -0.77
CA LYS A 57 -35.10 27.74 -1.90
C LYS A 57 -34.52 26.48 -2.54
N LYS A 58 -35.27 25.89 -3.47
CA LYS A 58 -34.81 24.85 -4.39
C LYS A 58 -33.72 25.50 -5.25
N ARG A 59 -32.44 25.28 -4.90
CA ARG A 59 -31.31 25.70 -5.73
C ARG A 59 -31.29 24.82 -6.99
N ASN A 60 -32.13 25.17 -7.96
CA ASN A 60 -31.90 24.80 -9.35
C ASN A 60 -30.64 25.53 -9.80
N ILE A 61 -29.54 24.80 -9.95
CA ILE A 61 -28.36 25.31 -10.64
C ILE A 61 -28.73 25.34 -12.12
N GLN A 62 -29.21 26.49 -12.56
CA GLN A 62 -29.44 26.78 -13.97
C GLN A 62 -28.13 27.38 -14.49
N VAL A 63 -27.40 26.60 -15.28
CA VAL A 63 -26.16 27.05 -15.94
C VAL A 63 -26.56 28.08 -17.00
N LYS A 64 -26.30 29.35 -16.72
CA LYS A 64 -26.39 30.43 -17.71
C LYS A 64 -25.18 30.31 -18.63
N ALA A 65 -25.43 30.06 -19.92
CA ALA A 65 -24.45 30.38 -20.96
C ALA A 65 -24.29 31.91 -20.98
N SER A 66 -23.13 32.41 -20.57
CA SER A 66 -22.80 33.83 -20.67
C SER A 66 -22.39 34.15 -22.10
N VAL A 67 -23.20 35.00 -22.73
CA VAL A 67 -22.94 35.74 -23.96
C VAL A 67 -21.70 36.61 -23.81
N ASP A 68 -20.99 36.73 -24.92
CA ASP A 68 -19.78 37.48 -25.17
C ASP A 68 -19.88 38.97 -24.76
N GLY A 69 -18.80 39.54 -24.23
CA GLY A 69 -18.78 40.88 -23.66
C GLY A 69 -17.40 41.32 -23.14
N ASN A 70 -16.67 41.98 -24.03
CA ASN A 70 -15.35 42.58 -23.98
C ASN A 70 -14.77 43.13 -22.63
N ASN A 71 -13.44 43.09 -22.57
CA ASN A 71 -12.51 43.85 -21.71
C ASN A 71 -12.41 43.53 -20.20
N GLY A 72 -11.56 42.55 -19.90
CA GLY A 72 -10.86 42.44 -18.62
C GLY A 72 -9.80 41.35 -18.71
N LYS A 73 -8.51 41.72 -18.61
CA LYS A 73 -7.37 40.80 -18.66
C LYS A 73 -7.53 39.69 -17.60
N SER A 74 -8.06 38.55 -18.03
CA SER A 74 -8.12 37.32 -17.23
C SER A 74 -6.73 36.71 -17.13
N ARG A 75 -6.39 36.25 -15.92
CA ARG A 75 -5.05 35.78 -15.53
C ARG A 75 -4.56 34.65 -16.46
N ASN A 76 -3.41 34.90 -17.08
CA ASN A 76 -2.67 34.04 -18.02
C ASN A 76 -2.28 32.63 -17.52
N TRP A 77 -2.67 32.23 -16.31
CA TRP A 77 -2.38 30.91 -15.75
C TRP A 77 -3.38 29.83 -16.19
N VAL A 78 -4.56 30.22 -16.70
CA VAL A 78 -5.59 29.27 -17.15
C VAL A 78 -5.23 28.61 -18.49
N SER A 79 -4.38 29.24 -19.31
CA SER A 79 -3.89 28.66 -20.58
C SER A 79 -2.81 27.59 -20.40
N TRP A 80 -2.21 27.48 -19.20
CA TRP A 80 -1.21 26.46 -18.89
C TRP A 80 -1.85 25.15 -18.39
N LEU A 81 -3.14 25.16 -18.11
CA LEU A 81 -3.90 23.94 -17.79
C LEU A 81 -4.32 23.27 -19.11
N PRO A 82 -4.03 21.97 -19.30
CA PRO A 82 -4.41 21.25 -20.51
C PRO A 82 -5.94 21.15 -20.62
N THR A 83 -6.55 22.14 -21.26
CA THR A 83 -7.94 22.13 -21.72
C THR A 83 -8.04 21.19 -22.92
N GLY A 84 -8.39 19.92 -22.66
CA GLY A 84 -8.70 18.99 -23.74
C GLY A 84 -8.50 17.50 -23.49
N GLY A 85 -8.04 17.05 -22.31
CA GLY A 85 -7.69 15.63 -22.11
C GLY A 85 -8.15 14.95 -20.81
N LEU A 86 -8.49 15.70 -19.77
CA LEU A 86 -8.91 15.16 -18.47
C LEU A 86 -10.43 15.01 -18.44
N ALA A 87 -10.95 14.19 -19.35
CA ALA A 87 -12.35 13.79 -19.33
C ALA A 87 -12.55 12.99 -18.03
N ALA A 88 -13.20 13.58 -17.03
CA ALA A 88 -13.37 12.97 -15.71
C ALA A 88 -14.13 11.63 -15.81
N ASP A 89 -14.88 11.39 -16.88
CA ASP A 89 -15.39 10.08 -17.27
C ASP A 89 -14.30 9.05 -17.51
N LYS A 90 -13.18 9.41 -18.16
CA LYS A 90 -12.05 8.50 -18.40
C LYS A 90 -11.34 8.18 -17.10
N ILE A 91 -11.16 9.17 -16.22
CA ILE A 91 -10.58 8.97 -14.88
C ILE A 91 -11.51 8.13 -14.00
N LEU A 92 -12.81 8.42 -13.96
CA LEU A 92 -13.80 7.66 -13.19
C LEU A 92 -13.99 6.25 -13.74
N ARG A 93 -13.93 6.07 -15.06
CA ARG A 93 -13.88 4.74 -15.69
C ARG A 93 -12.62 4.01 -15.28
N LEU A 94 -11.44 4.62 -15.42
CA LEU A 94 -10.17 4.04 -14.99
C LEU A 94 -10.16 3.71 -13.49
N ILE A 95 -10.76 4.52 -12.63
CA ILE A 95 -10.92 4.22 -11.20
C ILE A 95 -11.87 3.03 -11.01
N SER A 96 -12.98 2.97 -11.75
CA SER A 96 -13.92 1.84 -11.69
C SER A 96 -13.32 0.52 -12.20
N THR A 97 -12.44 0.55 -13.21
CA THR A 97 -11.70 -0.64 -13.70
C THR A 97 -10.45 -0.93 -12.89
N ALA A 98 -9.77 0.07 -12.32
CA ALA A 98 -8.61 -0.14 -11.45
C ALA A 98 -9.03 -0.74 -10.10
N THR A 99 -10.17 -0.32 -9.56
CA THR A 99 -10.78 -0.93 -8.36
C THR A 99 -11.37 -2.32 -8.63
N SER A 100 -11.45 -2.79 -9.88
CA SER A 100 -11.77 -4.20 -10.20
C SER A 100 -10.56 -5.12 -10.25
N SER A 101 -9.34 -4.57 -10.23
CA SER A 101 -8.14 -5.37 -10.03
C SER A 101 -7.94 -5.58 -8.51
N PRO A 102 -7.80 -6.81 -8.01
CA PRO A 102 -7.50 -7.02 -6.60
C PRO A 102 -6.13 -6.41 -6.28
N ILE A 103 -6.12 -5.24 -5.64
CA ILE A 103 -4.91 -4.45 -5.29
C ILE A 103 -4.01 -5.15 -4.24
N CYS A 104 -4.40 -6.31 -3.74
CA CYS A 104 -3.57 -7.23 -2.97
C CYS A 104 -3.63 -8.59 -3.64
N GLN A 105 -2.80 -8.81 -4.66
CA GLN A 105 -2.79 -10.07 -5.40
C GLN A 105 -2.00 -11.15 -4.62
N PHE A 106 -2.49 -11.47 -3.43
CA PHE A 106 -2.19 -12.74 -2.79
C PHE A 106 -2.73 -13.85 -3.69
N ILE A 107 -1.88 -14.84 -3.98
CA ILE A 107 -2.21 -15.94 -4.88
C ILE A 107 -2.58 -17.14 -4.00
N SER A 108 -3.87 -17.49 -3.96
CA SER A 108 -4.36 -18.58 -3.11
C SER A 108 -4.07 -19.98 -3.68
N SER A 109 -3.79 -20.10 -4.98
CA SER A 109 -3.46 -21.37 -5.63
C SER A 109 -2.36 -21.21 -6.69
N PRO A 110 -1.44 -22.17 -6.85
CA PRO A 110 -1.28 -23.44 -6.13
C PRO A 110 -0.64 -23.27 -4.75
N SER A 111 -1.05 -24.11 -3.78
CA SER A 111 -0.47 -24.14 -2.44
C SER A 111 0.92 -24.79 -2.48
N THR A 112 1.95 -23.96 -2.62
CA THR A 112 3.35 -24.37 -2.55
C THR A 112 3.88 -24.30 -1.11
N PHE A 113 5.06 -24.89 -0.88
CA PHE A 113 5.74 -24.89 0.42
C PHE A 113 5.80 -23.47 1.05
N LEU A 114 6.07 -22.45 0.23
CA LEU A 114 6.18 -21.07 0.70
C LEU A 114 4.85 -20.53 1.26
N HIS A 115 3.68 -21.01 0.80
CA HIS A 115 2.39 -20.59 1.36
C HIS A 115 2.16 -21.13 2.77
N SER A 116 2.76 -22.27 3.13
CA SER A 116 2.63 -22.87 4.46
C SER A 116 3.61 -22.31 5.50
N VAL A 117 4.67 -21.62 5.08
CA VAL A 117 5.66 -21.03 5.99
C VAL A 117 5.05 -19.86 6.77
N ASP A 118 5.37 -19.78 8.05
CA ASP A 118 4.92 -18.71 8.94
C ASP A 118 5.31 -17.32 8.40
N PRO A 119 4.39 -16.34 8.44
CA PRO A 119 4.62 -15.00 7.89
C PRO A 119 5.74 -14.23 8.62
N ARG A 120 6.00 -14.58 9.88
CA ARG A 120 7.11 -14.04 10.67
C ARG A 120 8.46 -14.42 10.07
N ILE A 121 8.62 -15.70 9.71
CA ILE A 121 9.85 -16.22 9.11
C ILE A 121 10.07 -15.59 7.74
N LYS A 122 8.99 -15.41 6.95
CA LYS A 122 9.07 -14.69 5.67
C LYS A 122 9.57 -13.26 5.82
N LEU A 123 9.10 -12.52 6.84
CA LEU A 123 9.61 -11.17 7.13
C LEU A 123 11.08 -11.18 7.54
N VAL A 124 11.52 -12.16 8.33
CA VAL A 124 12.95 -12.33 8.66
C VAL A 124 13.76 -12.61 7.39
N TRP A 125 13.25 -13.46 6.50
CA TRP A 125 13.84 -13.74 5.19
C TRP A 125 13.95 -12.47 4.32
N LEU A 126 12.89 -11.66 4.29
CA LEU A 126 12.86 -10.40 3.55
C LEU A 126 13.91 -9.42 4.09
N LEU A 127 13.99 -9.26 5.42
CA LEU A 127 15.00 -8.41 6.06
C LEU A 127 16.42 -8.93 5.78
N ALA A 128 16.64 -10.24 5.88
CA ALA A 128 17.93 -10.86 5.57
C ALA A 128 18.32 -10.61 4.10
N LEU A 129 17.38 -10.76 3.15
CA LEU A 129 17.63 -10.51 1.73
C LEU A 129 17.86 -9.04 1.38
N VAL A 130 17.51 -8.10 2.26
CA VAL A 130 17.91 -6.69 2.10
C VAL A 130 19.35 -6.49 2.56
N VAL A 131 19.76 -7.12 3.67
CA VAL A 131 21.09 -6.91 4.28
C VAL A 131 22.18 -7.74 3.58
N LEU A 132 21.89 -8.99 3.20
CA LEU A 132 22.89 -9.92 2.66
C LEU A 132 23.53 -9.42 1.36
N PRO A 133 22.80 -8.99 0.31
CA PRO A 133 23.42 -8.50 -0.92
C PRO A 133 24.22 -7.21 -0.74
N ALA A 134 23.90 -6.40 0.28
CA ALA A 134 24.59 -5.14 0.54
C ALA A 134 26.03 -5.36 1.00
N ARG A 135 26.27 -6.38 1.85
CA ARG A 135 27.60 -6.71 2.35
C ARG A 135 28.36 -7.73 1.50
N SER A 136 27.63 -8.58 0.80
CA SER A 136 28.16 -9.75 0.09
C SER A 136 29.03 -9.40 -1.13
N GLN A 137 29.86 -10.35 -1.57
CA GLN A 137 30.69 -10.23 -2.77
C GLN A 137 29.89 -10.38 -4.07
N ILE A 138 30.49 -10.00 -5.20
CA ILE A 138 29.86 -10.08 -6.51
C ILE A 138 29.35 -11.49 -6.87
N VAL A 139 30.14 -12.54 -6.57
CA VAL A 139 29.77 -13.93 -6.87
C VAL A 139 28.54 -14.36 -6.07
N VAL A 140 28.53 -14.08 -4.76
CA VAL A 140 27.42 -14.44 -3.89
C VAL A 140 26.17 -13.61 -4.18
N ARG A 141 26.31 -12.35 -4.63
CA ARG A 141 25.17 -11.55 -5.15
C ARG A 141 24.51 -12.21 -6.36
N PHE A 142 25.30 -12.64 -7.34
CA PHE A 142 24.76 -13.39 -8.48
C PHE A 142 24.12 -14.72 -8.05
N GLY A 143 24.72 -15.40 -7.08
CA GLY A 143 24.13 -16.58 -6.45
C GLY A 143 22.77 -16.31 -5.80
N LEU A 144 22.63 -15.21 -5.06
CA LEU A 144 21.35 -14.80 -4.44
C LEU A 144 20.29 -14.45 -5.49
N VAL A 145 20.67 -13.72 -6.56
CA VAL A 145 19.80 -13.40 -7.69
C VAL A 145 19.27 -14.69 -8.33
N ALA A 146 20.16 -15.64 -8.62
CA ALA A 146 19.80 -16.94 -9.20
C ALA A 146 18.90 -17.75 -8.26
N TYR A 147 19.22 -17.80 -6.96
CA TYR A 147 18.42 -18.49 -5.94
C TYR A 147 17.00 -17.94 -5.87
N ILE A 148 16.83 -16.62 -5.81
CA ILE A 148 15.50 -15.99 -5.73
C ILE A 148 14.73 -16.16 -7.04
N ALA A 149 15.40 -16.03 -8.19
CA ALA A 149 14.78 -16.26 -9.48
C ALA A 149 14.24 -17.68 -9.58
N LEU A 150 15.06 -18.68 -9.22
CA LEU A 150 14.69 -20.10 -9.22
C LEU A 150 13.56 -20.39 -8.24
N LEU A 151 13.66 -19.89 -7.00
CA LEU A 151 12.61 -20.06 -6.00
C LEU A 151 11.29 -19.45 -6.49
N SER A 152 11.35 -18.34 -7.21
CA SER A 152 10.17 -17.72 -7.79
C SER A 152 9.58 -18.52 -8.96
N VAL A 153 10.37 -19.25 -9.75
CA VAL A 153 9.87 -20.23 -10.75
C VAL A 153 9.12 -21.36 -10.06
N LEU A 154 9.66 -21.86 -8.95
CA LEU A 154 9.11 -23.02 -8.24
C LEU A 154 7.81 -22.70 -7.51
N VAL A 155 7.69 -21.48 -6.99
CA VAL A 155 6.58 -21.08 -6.11
C VAL A 155 5.38 -20.52 -6.89
N LEU A 156 5.60 -19.79 -7.99
CA LEU A 156 4.54 -19.08 -8.71
C LEU A 156 4.07 -19.83 -9.97
N PRO A 157 2.79 -19.70 -10.35
CA PRO A 157 2.31 -20.13 -11.67
C PRO A 157 3.08 -19.44 -12.80
N LYS A 158 3.29 -20.17 -13.91
CA LYS A 158 4.04 -19.67 -15.09
C LYS A 158 3.55 -18.30 -15.59
N HIS A 159 2.24 -18.07 -15.61
CA HIS A 159 1.68 -16.81 -16.10
C HIS A 159 2.05 -15.60 -15.21
N VAL A 160 2.11 -15.77 -13.88
CA VAL A 160 2.45 -14.67 -12.96
C VAL A 160 3.96 -14.43 -12.95
N TRP A 161 4.74 -15.51 -12.89
CA TRP A 161 6.18 -15.37 -12.71
C TRP A 161 6.89 -14.77 -13.92
N VAL A 162 6.49 -15.15 -15.14
CA VAL A 162 7.10 -14.61 -16.38
C VAL A 162 6.90 -13.09 -16.46
N ASP A 163 5.69 -12.64 -16.14
CA ASP A 163 5.33 -11.23 -16.11
C ASP A 163 6.08 -10.46 -15.01
N GLN A 164 6.13 -11.01 -13.79
CA GLN A 164 6.77 -10.38 -12.65
C GLN A 164 8.30 -10.31 -12.84
N LEU A 165 8.93 -11.43 -13.15
CA LEU A 165 10.37 -11.51 -13.35
C LEU A 165 10.80 -10.71 -14.58
N GLY A 166 10.00 -10.73 -15.66
CA GLY A 166 10.25 -9.94 -16.86
C GLY A 166 10.30 -8.45 -16.57
N ARG A 167 9.30 -7.90 -15.85
CA ARG A 167 9.28 -6.48 -15.46
C ARG A 167 10.45 -6.10 -14.55
N VAL A 168 10.75 -6.91 -13.54
CA VAL A 168 11.84 -6.64 -12.59
C VAL A 168 13.20 -6.74 -13.31
N SER A 169 13.40 -7.75 -14.16
CA SER A 169 14.62 -7.91 -14.96
C SER A 169 14.81 -6.77 -15.95
N LEU A 170 13.73 -6.28 -16.59
CA LEU A 170 13.77 -5.12 -17.48
C LEU A 170 14.24 -3.88 -16.72
N LEU A 171 13.62 -3.58 -15.57
CA LEU A 171 14.01 -2.45 -14.72
C LEU A 171 15.48 -2.56 -14.31
N CYS A 172 15.93 -3.73 -13.85
CA CYS A 172 17.30 -3.94 -13.43
C CYS A 172 18.30 -3.84 -14.59
N GLY A 173 17.91 -4.22 -15.80
CA GLY A 173 18.70 -4.05 -17.02
C GLY A 173 18.84 -2.59 -17.43
N ILE A 174 17.76 -1.80 -17.36
CA ILE A 174 17.81 -0.35 -17.58
C ILE A 174 18.72 0.31 -16.53
N LEU A 175 18.56 -0.06 -15.26
CA LEU A 175 19.37 0.46 -14.17
C LEU A 175 20.85 0.08 -14.34
N PHE A 176 21.15 -1.13 -14.83
CA PHE A 176 22.51 -1.58 -15.13
C PHE A 176 23.16 -0.69 -16.20
N ILE A 177 22.45 -0.45 -17.31
CA ILE A 177 22.93 0.39 -18.41
C ILE A 177 23.13 1.82 -17.92
N LEU A 178 22.16 2.38 -17.19
CA LEU A 178 22.22 3.75 -16.69
C LEU A 178 23.36 3.95 -15.69
N CYS A 179 23.53 3.04 -14.73
CA CYS A 179 24.63 3.11 -13.77
C CYS A 179 25.97 2.87 -14.45
N GLY A 180 26.05 1.90 -15.36
CA GLY A 180 27.31 1.53 -16.03
C GLY A 180 27.85 2.61 -16.95
N LEU A 181 26.97 3.36 -17.59
CA LEU A 181 27.31 4.51 -18.43
C LEU A 181 27.43 5.82 -17.62
N GLY A 182 26.68 5.93 -16.52
CA GLY A 182 26.58 7.15 -15.71
C GLY A 182 27.75 7.37 -14.74
N THR A 183 28.53 6.33 -14.40
CA THR A 183 29.65 6.49 -13.44
C THR A 183 30.76 7.41 -13.92
N ASP A 184 30.88 7.61 -15.23
CA ASP A 184 31.90 8.48 -15.82
C ASP A 184 31.42 9.94 -15.95
N GLY A 185 30.12 10.20 -15.75
CA GLY A 185 29.50 11.53 -15.82
C GLY A 185 29.52 12.32 -14.51
N ILE A 186 29.81 11.67 -13.37
CA ILE A 186 29.96 12.34 -12.07
C ILE A 186 31.46 12.40 -11.75
N PRO A 187 32.13 13.57 -11.90
CA PRO A 187 33.50 13.71 -11.44
C PRO A 187 33.51 13.41 -9.95
N GLN A 188 34.28 12.40 -9.55
CA GLN A 188 34.43 12.07 -8.15
C GLN A 188 35.12 13.28 -7.51
N LEU A 189 34.45 13.93 -6.56
CA LEU A 189 35.06 14.93 -5.65
C LEU A 189 36.03 14.21 -4.69
N VAL A 190 37.02 13.52 -5.26
CA VAL A 190 38.16 13.01 -4.50
C VAL A 190 39.03 14.22 -4.25
N GLN A 191 38.95 14.76 -3.03
CA GLN A 191 40.04 15.60 -2.53
C GLN A 191 41.31 14.75 -2.61
N SER A 192 42.30 15.16 -3.40
CA SER A 192 43.59 14.48 -3.46
C SER A 192 44.24 14.58 -2.07
N ARG A 193 44.19 13.52 -1.28
CA ARG A 193 44.83 13.45 0.05
C ARG A 193 46.35 13.25 -0.03
N THR A 194 46.94 13.26 -1.22
CA THR A 194 48.39 13.17 -1.40
C THR A 194 48.92 14.51 -1.93
N PRO A 195 49.92 15.14 -1.27
CA PRO A 195 50.61 16.29 -1.85
C PRO A 195 51.27 15.88 -3.17
N SER A 196 51.39 16.84 -4.09
CA SER A 196 52.01 16.58 -5.40
C SER A 196 53.43 16.02 -5.21
N SER A 197 53.81 15.05 -6.04
CA SER A 197 55.14 14.41 -6.03
C SER A 197 56.29 15.41 -6.08
N SER A 198 56.07 16.60 -6.67
CA SER A 198 57.00 17.73 -6.69
C SER A 198 57.34 18.30 -5.31
N ILE A 199 56.46 18.16 -4.30
CA ILE A 199 56.67 18.68 -2.94
C ILE A 199 57.46 17.69 -2.08
N THR A 200 57.51 16.41 -2.46
CA THR A 200 58.03 15.34 -1.57
C THR A 200 59.46 14.90 -1.92
N GLY A 201 60.14 15.54 -2.88
CA GLY A 201 61.57 15.29 -3.17
C GLY A 201 61.92 13.84 -3.54
N LEU A 202 60.93 13.01 -3.84
CA LEU A 202 61.13 11.60 -4.22
C LEU A 202 61.50 11.52 -5.70
N PRO A 203 62.40 10.58 -6.10
CA PRO A 203 62.67 10.30 -7.50
C PRO A 203 61.37 9.99 -8.24
N GLU A 204 61.20 10.56 -9.43
CA GLU A 204 60.04 10.28 -10.29
C GLU A 204 59.94 8.76 -10.52
N LEU A 205 58.93 8.13 -9.92
CA LEU A 205 58.64 6.73 -10.13
C LEU A 205 58.44 6.50 -11.64
N HIS A 206 59.26 5.62 -12.23
CA HIS A 206 59.10 5.15 -13.60
C HIS A 206 57.64 4.75 -13.84
N ALA A 207 57.06 5.25 -14.93
CA ALA A 207 55.69 5.02 -15.36
C ALA A 207 55.45 3.54 -15.72
N SER A 208 55.40 2.66 -14.73
CA SER A 208 54.98 1.26 -14.83
C SER A 208 53.45 1.11 -14.89
N LEU A 209 52.75 2.15 -15.34
CA LEU A 209 51.30 2.16 -15.55
C LEU A 209 50.91 1.79 -17.00
N SER A 210 51.80 1.17 -17.76
CA SER A 210 51.60 0.85 -19.18
C SER A 210 50.68 -0.35 -19.45
N GLY A 211 50.11 -0.98 -18.41
CA GLY A 211 49.26 -2.17 -18.55
C GLY A 211 47.85 -2.10 -17.95
N TYR A 212 47.51 -1.08 -17.16
CA TYR A 212 46.20 -1.02 -16.49
C TYR A 212 45.16 -0.27 -17.34
N SER A 213 44.55 -0.97 -18.31
CA SER A 213 43.39 -0.43 -19.03
C SER A 213 42.14 -0.53 -18.15
N TYR A 214 41.74 0.58 -17.54
CA TYR A 214 40.50 0.72 -16.78
C TYR A 214 39.24 0.73 -17.66
N LEU A 215 39.44 0.78 -18.97
CA LEU A 215 38.41 1.00 -19.98
C LEU A 215 38.19 -0.29 -20.76
N ILE A 216 36.97 -0.82 -20.67
CA ILE A 216 36.58 -2.10 -21.27
C ILE A 216 36.09 -1.87 -22.69
N MET A 217 35.25 -0.86 -22.90
CA MET A 217 34.67 -0.55 -24.21
C MET A 217 34.54 0.97 -24.37
N LYS A 218 34.89 1.48 -25.56
CA LYS A 218 34.64 2.86 -25.98
C LYS A 218 33.51 2.85 -27.00
N LEU A 219 32.35 3.41 -26.65
CA LEU A 219 31.23 3.62 -27.56
C LEU A 219 30.99 5.12 -27.72
N GLY A 220 31.86 5.80 -28.47
CA GLY A 220 31.78 7.25 -28.68
C GLY A 220 31.93 8.07 -27.39
N PRO A 221 31.00 9.00 -27.06
CA PRO A 221 31.05 9.79 -25.82
C PRO A 221 30.85 8.94 -24.56
N LEU A 222 30.36 7.70 -24.72
CA LEU A 222 30.15 6.76 -23.63
C LEU A 222 31.39 5.89 -23.46
N ARG A 223 32.00 5.98 -22.28
CA ARG A 223 33.11 5.12 -21.86
C ARG A 223 32.54 4.10 -20.87
N PHE A 224 32.88 2.83 -21.05
CA PHE A 224 32.48 1.77 -20.12
C PHE A 224 33.71 1.33 -19.33
N THR A 225 33.77 1.72 -18.06
CA THR A 225 34.91 1.46 -17.18
C THR A 225 34.70 0.22 -16.32
N ARG A 226 35.80 -0.43 -15.88
CA ARG A 226 35.74 -1.54 -14.91
C ARG A 226 35.03 -1.14 -13.62
N LYS A 227 35.20 0.12 -13.21
CA LYS A 227 34.51 0.70 -12.05
C LYS A 227 33.00 0.82 -12.31
N GLY A 228 32.60 1.34 -13.46
CA GLY A 228 31.20 1.41 -13.88
C GLY A 228 30.52 0.05 -13.93
N LEU A 229 31.21 -0.95 -14.48
CA LEU A 229 30.72 -2.33 -14.51
C LEU A 229 30.49 -2.90 -13.09
N SER A 230 31.44 -2.68 -12.18
CA SER A 230 31.32 -3.15 -10.79
C SER A 230 30.15 -2.45 -10.08
N VAL A 231 30.03 -1.12 -10.20
CA VAL A 231 28.93 -0.37 -9.55
C VAL A 231 27.58 -0.76 -10.14
N ALA A 232 27.47 -0.83 -11.47
CA ALA A 232 26.26 -1.23 -12.17
C ALA A 232 25.80 -2.63 -11.77
N SER A 233 26.70 -3.62 -11.80
CA SER A 233 26.36 -5.00 -11.41
C SER A 233 25.90 -5.09 -9.97
N THR A 234 26.57 -4.38 -9.05
CA THR A 234 26.17 -4.34 -7.64
C THR A 234 24.80 -3.72 -7.42
N ALA A 235 24.51 -2.59 -8.06
CA ALA A 235 23.23 -1.88 -7.94
C ALA A 235 22.07 -2.69 -8.56
N SER A 236 22.28 -3.30 -9.72
CA SER A 236 21.28 -4.13 -10.38
C SER A 236 20.97 -5.41 -9.61
N CYS A 237 21.99 -6.11 -9.08
CA CYS A 237 21.75 -7.32 -8.27
C CYS A 237 21.00 -7.00 -6.98
N LEU A 238 21.35 -5.90 -6.31
CA LEU A 238 20.68 -5.46 -5.09
C LEU A 238 19.21 -5.13 -5.37
N THR A 239 18.96 -4.30 -6.38
CA THR A 239 17.60 -3.89 -6.77
C THR A 239 16.75 -5.10 -7.16
N PHE A 240 17.30 -6.02 -7.94
CA PHE A 240 16.62 -7.26 -8.33
C PHE A 240 16.23 -8.09 -7.11
N THR A 241 17.19 -8.32 -6.20
CA THR A 241 16.98 -9.15 -5.00
C THR A 241 15.88 -8.55 -4.11
N ILE A 242 15.91 -7.23 -3.87
CA ILE A 242 14.91 -6.55 -3.04
C ILE A 242 13.53 -6.59 -3.69
N LEU A 243 13.41 -6.21 -4.96
CA LEU A 243 12.11 -6.14 -5.64
C LEU A 243 11.49 -7.53 -5.79
N GLN A 244 12.29 -8.54 -6.17
CA GLN A 244 11.78 -9.88 -6.39
C GLN A 244 11.40 -10.57 -5.07
N SER A 245 12.19 -10.41 -4.01
CA SER A 245 11.86 -10.97 -2.69
C SER A 245 10.61 -10.32 -2.07
N ALA A 246 10.47 -9.00 -2.16
CA ALA A 246 9.27 -8.30 -1.70
C ALA A 246 8.02 -8.76 -2.47
N SER A 247 8.11 -8.83 -3.80
CA SER A 247 7.00 -9.28 -4.64
C SER A 247 6.59 -10.72 -4.33
N LEU A 248 7.56 -11.61 -4.11
CA LEU A 248 7.31 -12.99 -3.69
C LEU A 248 6.64 -13.08 -2.30
N CYS A 249 7.07 -12.26 -1.34
CA CYS A 249 6.46 -12.20 -0.01
C CYS A 249 5.00 -11.73 -0.08
N LEU A 250 4.72 -10.70 -0.88
CA LEU A 250 3.36 -10.18 -1.11
C LEU A 250 2.46 -11.19 -1.83
N ALA A 251 3.01 -11.90 -2.82
CA ALA A 251 2.28 -12.94 -3.56
C ALA A 251 1.85 -14.12 -2.66
N THR A 252 2.65 -14.46 -1.64
CA THR A 252 2.48 -15.66 -0.83
C THR A 252 1.97 -15.42 0.59
N THR A 253 1.71 -14.16 0.96
CA THR A 253 1.26 -13.79 2.31
C THR A 253 0.09 -12.82 2.23
N THR A 254 -0.98 -13.12 2.97
CA THR A 254 -2.14 -12.20 3.05
C THR A 254 -1.78 -10.94 3.86
N PRO A 255 -2.42 -9.79 3.57
CA PRO A 255 -2.15 -8.56 4.31
C PRO A 255 -2.44 -8.68 5.81
N GLU A 256 -3.47 -9.44 6.20
CA GLU A 256 -3.78 -9.71 7.62
C GLU A 256 -2.66 -10.50 8.31
N GLN A 257 -2.11 -11.53 7.65
CA GLN A 257 -0.97 -12.30 8.16
C GLN A 257 0.30 -11.44 8.26
N LEU A 258 0.50 -10.51 7.32
CA LEU A 258 1.64 -9.59 7.34
C LEU A 258 1.55 -8.61 8.51
N ALA A 259 0.36 -8.06 8.80
CA ALA A 259 0.14 -7.21 9.97
C ALA A 259 0.37 -7.97 11.28
N PHE A 260 -0.06 -9.23 11.36
CA PHE A 260 0.25 -10.08 12.50
C PHE A 260 1.75 -10.35 12.65
N ALA A 261 2.47 -10.57 11.56
CA ALA A 261 3.91 -10.74 11.61
C ALA A 261 4.61 -9.44 12.08
N LEU A 262 4.13 -8.29 11.63
CA LEU A 262 4.62 -6.97 12.03
C LEU A 262 4.45 -6.71 13.54
N GLN A 263 3.39 -7.20 14.17
CA GLN A 263 3.22 -7.14 15.63
C GLN A 263 4.42 -7.75 16.38
N TRP A 264 4.95 -8.88 15.90
CA TRP A 264 6.08 -9.55 16.54
C TRP A 264 7.34 -8.69 16.49
N PHE A 265 7.57 -7.96 15.39
CA PHE A 265 8.67 -7.00 15.25
C PHE A 265 8.47 -5.73 16.08
N MET A 266 7.23 -5.33 16.36
CA MET A 266 6.92 -4.20 17.24
C MET A 266 6.97 -4.55 18.73
N LEU A 267 6.96 -5.83 19.11
CA LEU A 267 7.02 -6.26 20.51
C LEU A 267 8.16 -5.64 21.34
N PRO A 268 9.41 -5.51 20.85
CA PRO A 268 10.47 -4.83 21.59
C PRO A 268 10.19 -3.36 21.88
N LEU A 269 9.44 -2.66 21.01
CA LEU A 269 9.06 -1.25 21.21
C LEU A 269 8.11 -1.08 22.40
N ARG A 270 7.43 -2.15 22.86
CA ARG A 270 6.63 -2.13 24.08
C ARG A 270 7.46 -1.72 25.30
N ARG A 271 8.76 -2.05 25.34
CA ARG A 271 9.66 -1.65 26.43
C ARG A 271 9.90 -0.13 26.49
N ILE A 272 9.67 0.58 25.38
CA ILE A 272 9.81 2.03 25.25
C ILE A 272 8.49 2.75 25.59
N GLY A 273 7.45 2.00 26.00
CA GLY A 273 6.14 2.55 26.35
C GLY A 273 5.17 2.71 25.17
N VAL A 274 5.49 2.16 23.99
CA VAL A 274 4.61 2.20 22.81
C VAL A 274 3.42 1.24 23.00
N PRO A 275 2.16 1.67 22.79
CA PRO A 275 0.97 0.82 22.90
C PRO A 275 0.80 -0.09 21.67
N VAL A 276 1.66 -1.10 21.54
CA VAL A 276 1.70 -2.02 20.38
C VAL A 276 0.36 -2.71 20.13
N ALA A 277 -0.37 -3.08 21.20
CA ALA A 277 -1.65 -3.78 21.08
C ALA A 277 -2.72 -2.94 20.37
N GLU A 278 -2.82 -1.64 20.70
CA GLU A 278 -3.76 -0.72 20.08
C GLU A 278 -3.38 -0.41 18.63
N ILE A 279 -2.08 -0.26 18.33
CA ILE A 279 -1.59 -0.05 16.97
C ILE A 279 -1.92 -1.26 16.09
N VAL A 280 -1.71 -2.48 16.59
CA VAL A 280 -2.00 -3.70 15.83
C VAL A 280 -3.51 -3.89 15.65
N LEU A 281 -4.32 -3.60 16.67
CA LEU A 281 -5.78 -3.66 16.57
C LEU A 281 -6.29 -2.70 15.49
N THR A 282 -5.85 -1.45 15.52
CA THR A 282 -6.26 -0.43 14.54
C THR A 282 -5.79 -0.79 13.12
N LEU A 283 -4.60 -1.36 12.97
CA LEU A 283 -4.09 -1.86 11.70
C LEU A 283 -4.92 -3.04 11.15
N MET A 284 -5.24 -4.03 11.99
CA MET A 284 -6.06 -5.18 11.56
C MET A 284 -7.47 -4.75 11.18
N LEU A 285 -8.05 -3.82 11.95
CA LEU A 285 -9.34 -3.25 11.63
C LEU A 285 -9.28 -2.49 10.29
N SER A 286 -8.27 -1.63 10.08
CA SER A 286 -8.14 -0.88 8.84
C SER A 286 -7.96 -1.78 7.61
N LEU A 287 -7.18 -2.86 7.73
CA LEU A 287 -7.02 -3.86 6.67
C LEU A 287 -8.30 -4.62 6.34
N ARG A 288 -9.22 -4.78 7.30
CA ARG A 288 -10.53 -5.35 7.02
C ARG A 288 -11.49 -4.34 6.40
N PHE A 289 -11.41 -3.09 6.85
CA PHE A 289 -12.22 -1.98 6.33
C PHE A 289 -11.83 -1.57 4.91
N ILE A 290 -10.59 -1.80 4.46
CA ILE A 290 -10.14 -1.38 3.13
C ILE A 290 -11.05 -1.94 2.02
N ASN A 291 -11.48 -3.19 2.13
CA ASN A 291 -12.37 -3.82 1.15
C ASN A 291 -13.75 -3.16 1.14
N LEU A 292 -14.29 -2.88 2.33
CA LEU A 292 -15.55 -2.14 2.47
C LEU A 292 -15.45 -0.74 1.86
N VAL A 293 -14.34 -0.03 2.10
CA VAL A 293 -14.12 1.30 1.52
C VAL A 293 -14.05 1.22 -0.01
N PHE A 294 -13.38 0.21 -0.57
CA PHE A 294 -13.34 0.00 -2.01
C PHE A 294 -14.71 -0.29 -2.61
N ASP A 295 -15.52 -1.11 -1.95
CA ASP A 295 -16.88 -1.39 -2.38
C ASP A 295 -17.76 -0.13 -2.33
N GLU A 296 -17.63 0.68 -1.29
CA GLU A 296 -18.35 1.95 -1.18
C GLU A 296 -17.94 2.96 -2.26
N VAL A 297 -16.63 3.09 -2.50
CA VAL A 297 -16.09 3.93 -3.59
C VAL A 297 -16.60 3.45 -4.94
N ARG A 298 -16.62 2.12 -5.18
CA ARG A 298 -17.14 1.54 -6.43
C ARG A 298 -18.63 1.81 -6.58
N ASN A 299 -19.44 1.62 -5.54
CA ASN A 299 -20.88 1.85 -5.58
C ASN A 299 -21.20 3.32 -5.87
N VAL A 300 -20.48 4.24 -5.23
CA VAL A 300 -20.59 5.67 -5.52
C VAL A 300 -20.15 5.96 -6.95
N ALA A 301 -19.02 5.42 -7.43
CA ALA A 301 -18.54 5.61 -8.79
C ALA A 301 -19.54 5.13 -9.85
N LEU A 302 -20.12 3.94 -9.68
CA LEU A 302 -21.16 3.41 -10.56
C LEU A 302 -22.42 4.29 -10.54
N GLY A 303 -22.82 4.80 -9.37
CA GLY A 303 -23.90 5.76 -9.24
C GLY A 303 -23.64 7.10 -9.94
N ILE A 304 -22.38 7.52 -10.07
CA ILE A 304 -21.99 8.72 -10.83
C ILE A 304 -22.12 8.45 -12.33
N VAL A 305 -21.59 7.32 -12.79
CA VAL A 305 -21.63 6.94 -14.21
C VAL A 305 -23.07 6.80 -14.70
N SER A 306 -23.97 6.25 -13.88
CA SER A 306 -25.39 6.12 -14.24
C SER A 306 -26.11 7.46 -14.38
N ARG A 307 -25.63 8.51 -13.70
CA ARG A 307 -26.23 9.85 -13.74
C ARG A 307 -25.93 10.63 -15.04
N ARG A 308 -25.18 10.04 -15.99
CA ARG A 308 -24.86 10.58 -17.33
C ARG A 308 -24.55 12.09 -17.32
N ILE A 309 -23.60 12.49 -16.49
CA ILE A 309 -23.10 13.86 -16.46
C ILE A 309 -22.33 14.13 -17.77
N ASN A 310 -22.66 15.22 -18.47
CA ASN A 310 -21.99 15.62 -19.71
C ASN A 310 -20.63 16.27 -19.41
N TRP A 311 -19.62 15.45 -19.10
CA TRP A 311 -18.27 15.90 -18.69
C TRP A 311 -17.57 16.84 -19.68
N GLN A 312 -17.91 16.77 -20.98
CA GLN A 312 -17.33 17.62 -22.01
C GLN A 312 -17.77 19.09 -21.91
N GLN A 313 -18.88 19.38 -21.23
CA GLN A 313 -19.46 20.72 -21.11
C GLN A 313 -19.14 21.39 -19.76
N LEU A 314 -18.45 20.71 -18.84
CA LEU A 314 -18.21 21.21 -17.49
C LEU A 314 -16.95 22.07 -17.39
N THR A 315 -17.05 23.15 -16.63
CA THR A 315 -15.89 23.93 -16.20
C THR A 315 -15.09 23.15 -15.14
N VAL A 316 -13.79 23.41 -15.02
CA VAL A 316 -12.92 22.80 -13.99
C VAL A 316 -13.48 23.01 -12.58
N MET A 317 -14.03 24.19 -12.29
CA MET A 317 -14.61 24.49 -10.96
C MET A 317 -15.86 23.66 -10.67
N GLU A 318 -16.75 23.51 -11.65
CA GLU A 318 -17.97 22.69 -11.51
C GLU A 318 -17.62 21.21 -11.32
N THR A 319 -16.55 20.74 -11.97
CA THR A 319 -16.03 19.38 -11.81
C THR A 319 -15.54 19.13 -10.39
N ILE A 320 -14.82 20.09 -9.80
CA ILE A 320 -14.32 19.99 -8.42
C ILE A 320 -15.47 19.98 -7.42
N ASP A 321 -16.48 20.83 -7.60
CA ASP A 321 -17.65 20.87 -6.70
C ASP A 321 -18.41 19.55 -6.69
N ILE A 322 -18.58 18.95 -7.87
CA ILE A 322 -19.19 17.63 -8.04
C ILE A 322 -18.36 16.57 -7.32
N PHE A 323 -17.03 16.55 -7.53
CA PHE A 323 -16.13 15.60 -6.87
C PHE A 323 -16.12 15.76 -5.34
N ALA A 324 -16.08 17.00 -4.83
CA ALA A 324 -16.14 17.30 -3.41
C ALA A 324 -17.47 16.83 -2.76
N SER A 325 -18.58 16.98 -3.48
CA SER A 325 -19.89 16.46 -3.04
C SER A 325 -19.88 14.94 -2.90
N TYR A 326 -19.22 14.22 -3.82
CA TYR A 326 -19.12 12.76 -3.74
C TYR A 326 -18.18 12.28 -2.64
N ILE A 327 -17.02 12.93 -2.49
CA ILE A 327 -16.13 12.68 -1.36
C ILE A 327 -16.89 12.82 -0.04
N ARG A 328 -17.70 13.88 0.11
CA ARG A 328 -18.53 14.08 1.31
C ARG A 328 -19.49 12.91 1.56
N ARG A 329 -20.10 12.34 0.52
CA ARG A 329 -20.99 11.17 0.64
C ARG A 329 -20.23 9.92 1.09
N ILE A 330 -19.07 9.64 0.48
CA ILE A 330 -18.21 8.51 0.85
C ILE A 330 -17.79 8.63 2.32
N PHE A 331 -17.30 9.80 2.75
CA PHE A 331 -16.93 10.01 4.14
C PHE A 331 -18.10 9.80 5.10
N LYS A 332 -19.29 10.34 4.79
CA LYS A 332 -20.47 10.13 5.64
C LYS A 332 -20.78 8.64 5.83
N ASN A 333 -20.71 7.85 4.76
CA ASN A 333 -20.97 6.42 4.83
C ASN A 333 -19.88 5.67 5.61
N ILE A 334 -18.59 5.97 5.37
CA ILE A 334 -17.47 5.36 6.11
C ILE A 334 -17.55 5.69 7.61
N PHE A 335 -17.88 6.94 7.98
CA PHE A 335 -18.06 7.31 9.39
C PHE A 335 -19.22 6.57 10.04
N SER A 336 -20.34 6.41 9.34
CA SER A 336 -21.47 5.62 9.84
C SER A 336 -21.08 4.16 10.08
N HIS A 337 -20.25 3.57 9.20
CA HIS A 337 -19.75 2.21 9.42
C HIS A 337 -18.78 2.11 10.60
N ALA A 338 -17.90 3.10 10.77
CA ALA A 338 -17.01 3.16 11.91
C ALA A 338 -17.80 3.27 13.24
N GLU A 339 -18.85 4.07 13.28
CA GLU A 339 -19.75 4.21 14.44
C GLU A 339 -20.46 2.89 14.78
N GLN A 340 -21.06 2.23 13.79
CA GLN A 340 -21.69 0.92 13.96
C GLN A 340 -20.72 -0.14 14.48
N ILE A 341 -19.48 -0.14 14.00
CA ILE A 341 -18.47 -1.11 14.41
C ILE A 341 -17.96 -0.82 15.82
N SER A 342 -17.77 0.45 16.18
CA SER A 342 -17.42 0.87 17.54
C SER A 342 -18.52 0.46 18.53
N GLU A 343 -19.78 0.77 18.23
CA GLU A 343 -20.92 0.40 19.07
C GLU A 343 -21.02 -1.13 19.24
N ALA A 344 -20.88 -1.88 18.14
CA ALA A 344 -20.89 -3.33 18.18
C ALA A 344 -19.69 -3.93 18.94
N MET A 345 -18.55 -3.24 19.00
CA MET A 345 -17.41 -3.64 19.83
C MET A 345 -17.70 -3.41 21.31
N ILE A 346 -18.29 -2.27 21.67
CA ILE A 346 -18.67 -1.95 23.05
C ILE A 346 -19.72 -2.95 23.58
N VAL A 347 -20.75 -3.26 22.78
CA VAL A 347 -21.80 -4.24 23.14
C VAL A 347 -21.23 -5.65 23.35
N ARG A 348 -20.19 -6.03 22.59
CA ARG A 348 -19.46 -7.30 22.77
C ARG A 348 -18.50 -7.29 23.97
N GLY A 349 -18.42 -6.18 24.71
CA GLY A 349 -17.59 -6.07 25.91
C GLY A 349 -16.14 -5.66 25.64
N PHE A 350 -15.83 -5.04 24.48
CA PHE A 350 -14.51 -4.46 24.25
C PHE A 350 -14.35 -3.18 25.09
N ARG A 351 -13.37 -3.18 26.01
CA ARG A 351 -13.15 -2.04 26.94
C ARG A 351 -11.94 -1.17 26.59
N GLY A 352 -11.17 -1.55 25.56
CA GLY A 352 -10.01 -0.79 25.09
C GLY A 352 -8.76 -0.93 25.97
N ASP A 353 -8.79 -1.78 26.99
CA ASP A 353 -7.67 -2.03 27.90
C ASP A 353 -6.71 -3.09 27.35
N SER A 354 -5.53 -2.63 26.95
CA SER A 354 -4.44 -3.45 26.38
C SER A 354 -4.00 -4.64 27.27
N ASN A 355 -4.26 -4.61 28.58
CA ASN A 355 -3.86 -5.67 29.52
C ASN A 355 -4.96 -6.72 29.76
N ALA A 356 -6.23 -6.43 29.48
CA ALA A 356 -7.33 -7.36 29.72
C ALA A 356 -7.65 -8.24 28.51
N HIS A 357 -7.29 -7.80 27.31
CA HIS A 357 -7.64 -8.49 26.07
C HIS A 357 -6.43 -9.13 25.40
N LYS A 358 -6.37 -10.48 25.43
CA LYS A 358 -5.43 -11.24 24.61
C LYS A 358 -6.01 -11.36 23.20
N LEU A 359 -5.35 -10.73 22.23
CA LEU A 359 -5.69 -10.91 20.82
C LEU A 359 -5.31 -12.34 20.40
N TYR A 360 -6.31 -13.20 20.22
CA TYR A 360 -6.15 -14.54 19.67
C TYR A 360 -6.16 -14.44 18.16
N PHE A 361 -4.98 -14.55 17.55
CA PHE A 361 -4.86 -14.63 16.10
C PHE A 361 -4.95 -16.10 15.68
N LEU A 362 -5.66 -16.35 14.57
CA LEU A 362 -5.81 -17.67 13.94
C LEU A 362 -4.50 -18.11 13.25
N SER A 363 -3.45 -18.21 14.03
CA SER A 363 -2.25 -18.92 13.64
C SER A 363 -2.02 -19.92 14.75
N ASP A 364 -2.68 -21.07 14.62
CA ASP A 364 -2.25 -22.29 15.27
C ASP A 364 -0.81 -22.52 14.81
N SER A 365 0.12 -21.93 15.58
CA SER A 365 1.56 -22.06 15.46
C SER A 365 1.94 -23.46 15.95
N SER A 366 1.41 -24.47 15.28
CA SER A 366 2.11 -25.73 15.23
C SER A 366 3.29 -25.46 14.33
N PHE A 367 4.49 -25.31 14.91
CA PHE A 367 5.75 -25.28 14.17
C PHE A 367 5.71 -26.40 13.13
N LYS A 368 5.48 -26.04 11.87
CA LYS A 368 5.41 -27.03 10.80
C LYS A 368 6.85 -27.37 10.42
N MET A 369 7.09 -28.59 9.93
CA MET A 369 8.39 -28.95 9.34
C MET A 369 8.87 -27.91 8.31
N ALA A 370 7.93 -27.22 7.65
CA ALA A 370 8.22 -26.14 6.72
C ALA A 370 8.96 -24.94 7.35
N ASP A 371 8.62 -24.57 8.57
CA ASP A 371 9.25 -23.45 9.29
C ASP A 371 10.69 -23.78 9.63
N PHE A 372 10.94 -25.00 10.11
CA PHE A 372 12.28 -25.49 10.42
C PHE A 372 13.18 -25.54 9.19
N ILE A 373 12.67 -26.09 8.07
CA ILE A 373 13.39 -26.15 6.80
C ILE A 373 13.69 -24.74 6.26
N SER A 374 12.73 -23.81 6.36
CA SER A 374 12.93 -22.43 5.91
C SER A 374 14.00 -21.69 6.73
N LEU A 375 14.02 -21.91 8.04
CA LEU A 375 15.01 -21.31 8.95
C LEU A 375 16.40 -21.90 8.74
N LEU A 376 16.51 -23.23 8.57
CA LEU A 376 17.76 -23.90 8.21
C LEU A 376 18.33 -23.36 6.90
N CYS A 377 17.48 -23.17 5.89
CA CYS A 377 17.88 -22.59 4.61
C CYS A 377 18.39 -21.15 4.75
N LEU A 378 17.73 -20.33 5.59
CA LEU A 378 18.19 -18.97 5.89
C LEU A 378 19.59 -18.99 6.51
N ILE A 379 19.81 -19.82 7.53
CA ILE A 379 21.11 -19.94 8.20
C ILE A 379 22.18 -20.38 7.21
N ALA A 380 21.88 -21.35 6.34
CA ALA A 380 22.82 -21.80 5.31
C ALA A 380 23.21 -20.65 4.36
N VAL A 381 22.24 -19.92 3.82
CA VAL A 381 22.51 -18.77 2.92
C VAL A 381 23.30 -17.67 3.65
N ALA A 382 22.96 -17.37 4.89
CA ALA A 382 23.68 -16.39 5.70
C ALA A 382 25.13 -16.84 5.98
N SER A 383 25.34 -18.12 6.31
CA SER A 383 26.67 -18.69 6.54
C SER A 383 27.55 -18.64 5.29
N VAL A 384 26.99 -18.93 4.11
CA VAL A 384 27.72 -18.84 2.84
C VAL A 384 28.13 -17.39 2.55
N ALA A 385 27.23 -16.43 2.80
CA ALA A 385 27.55 -15.02 2.65
C ALA A 385 28.66 -14.58 3.64
N LEU A 386 28.58 -14.96 4.91
CA LEU A 386 29.59 -14.61 5.91
C LEU A 386 30.93 -15.31 5.68
N LEU A 387 30.92 -16.58 5.28
CA LEU A 387 32.13 -17.33 4.94
C LEU A 387 32.85 -16.70 3.75
N SER A 388 32.09 -16.22 2.75
CA SER A 388 32.67 -15.50 1.61
C SER A 388 33.38 -14.21 2.04
N GLU A 389 32.85 -13.49 3.04
CA GLU A 389 33.55 -12.33 3.61
C GLU A 389 34.82 -12.76 4.35
N TYR A 390 34.75 -13.80 5.17
CA TYR A 390 35.88 -14.28 5.97
C TYR A 390 37.07 -14.76 5.12
N LEU A 391 36.80 -15.50 4.03
CA LEU A 391 37.82 -15.99 3.11
C LEU A 391 38.54 -14.90 2.31
N LEU A 392 38.03 -13.66 2.31
CA LEU A 392 38.69 -12.53 1.63
C LEU A 392 39.50 -11.67 2.61
N VAL A 393 39.15 -11.70 3.91
CA VAL A 393 39.87 -10.98 4.97
C VAL A 393 41.11 -11.75 5.43
N SER A 394 41.09 -13.08 5.32
CA SER A 394 42.25 -13.97 5.56
C SER A 394 43.06 -14.14 4.29
#